data_AF-A0A820HN19-F1
#
_entry.id   AF-A0A820HN19-F1
#
_cell.length_a   1.000
_cell.length_b   1.000
_cell.length_c   1.000
_cell.angle_alpha   90.00
_cell.angle_beta   90.00
_cell.angle_gamma   90.00
#
_symmetry.space_group_name_H-M   'P 1'
#
loop_
_entity.id
_entity.type
_entity.pdbx_description
1 polymer ?
#
loop_
_entity_poly.entity_id
_entity_poly.type
_entity_poly.pdbx_seq_one_letter_code
_entity_poly.pdbx_strand_id
1 'polypeptide(L)'
;MAETVSTMNNTSPSTTIGQINVKQECPVQYVTVYNDRAELTRLVRYHFDNEGTYDLVLQGLSSCVDLTSFHVSGGTGKACTILEVSYQTRYEDSSASLSDTTPLDQLQTQLDVVQADVDEHTQELDRLKKQRT
;
A
#
# COMPACT_ATOMS: atom_id res chain seq x y z
N MET A 1 -13.13 58.91 -6.34
CA MET A 1 -12.30 57.92 -5.61
C MET A 1 -13.06 56.61 -5.65
N ALA A 2 -12.62 55.66 -6.48
CA ALA A 2 -13.24 54.33 -6.61
C ALA A 2 -12.13 53.29 -6.49
N GLU A 3 -12.16 52.53 -5.39
CA GLU A 3 -11.24 51.44 -5.11
C GLU A 3 -11.58 50.25 -6.00
N THR A 4 -10.59 49.77 -6.75
CA THR A 4 -10.72 48.55 -7.55
C THR A 4 -10.19 47.40 -6.72
N VAL A 5 -11.10 46.57 -6.21
CA VAL A 5 -10.77 45.35 -5.46
C VAL A 5 -10.34 44.28 -6.47
N SER A 6 -9.03 44.07 -6.58
CA SER A 6 -8.47 42.94 -7.33
C SER A 6 -8.74 41.64 -6.58
N THR A 7 -9.67 40.86 -7.11
CA THR A 7 -9.94 39.49 -6.65
C THR A 7 -8.77 38.60 -7.06
N MET A 8 -7.93 38.20 -6.09
CA MET A 8 -6.88 37.20 -6.31
C MET A 8 -7.56 35.83 -6.45
N ASN A 9 -7.70 35.34 -7.67
CA ASN A 9 -8.07 33.95 -7.93
C ASN A 9 -6.90 33.05 -7.55
N ASN A 10 -7.00 32.45 -6.37
CA ASN A 10 -6.06 31.45 -5.88
C ASN A 10 -6.31 30.14 -6.65
N THR A 11 -5.72 30.06 -7.84
CA THR A 11 -5.80 28.90 -8.72
C THR A 11 -4.71 27.95 -8.26
N SER A 12 -5.09 26.87 -7.56
CA SER A 12 -4.14 25.82 -7.17
C SER A 12 -3.36 25.36 -8.42
N PRO A 13 -2.02 25.30 -8.37
CA PRO A 13 -1.25 24.86 -9.53
C PRO A 13 -1.69 23.43 -9.88
N SER A 14 -2.13 23.23 -11.13
CA SER A 14 -2.46 21.91 -11.66
C SER A 14 -1.16 21.14 -11.84
N THR A 15 -0.71 20.43 -10.81
CA THR A 15 0.48 19.58 -10.88
C THR A 15 0.20 18.39 -11.79
N THR A 16 1.07 18.15 -12.77
CA THR A 16 0.95 16.97 -13.65
C THR A 16 1.59 15.77 -12.95
N ILE A 17 0.85 14.66 -12.86
CA ILE A 17 1.31 13.45 -12.15
C ILE A 17 1.81 12.43 -13.16
N GLY A 18 3.09 12.07 -13.08
CA GLY A 18 3.68 10.95 -13.81
C GLY A 18 3.80 9.71 -12.93
N GLN A 19 3.37 8.55 -13.40
CA GLN A 19 3.53 7.28 -12.68
C GLN A 19 4.55 6.41 -13.39
N ILE A 20 5.48 5.82 -12.64
CA ILE A 20 6.54 4.98 -13.18
C ILE A 20 6.63 3.70 -12.37
N ASN A 21 6.49 2.55 -13.01
CA ASN A 21 6.69 1.26 -12.39
C ASN A 21 8.18 0.88 -12.40
N VAL A 22 8.83 0.95 -11.24
CA VAL A 22 10.27 0.74 -11.09
C VAL A 22 10.72 -0.64 -11.54
N LYS A 23 9.88 -1.68 -11.45
CA LYS A 23 10.24 -3.03 -11.88
C LYS A 23 10.30 -3.15 -13.41
N GLN A 24 9.46 -2.41 -14.11
CA GLN A 24 9.26 -2.56 -15.56
C GLN A 24 10.04 -1.49 -16.35
N GLU A 25 10.10 -0.26 -15.84
CA GLU A 25 10.55 0.91 -16.59
C GLU A 25 11.94 1.40 -16.17
N CYS A 26 12.42 0.99 -14.98
CA CYS A 26 13.67 1.50 -14.42
C CYS A 26 14.73 0.38 -14.36
N PRO A 27 15.59 0.23 -15.38
CA PRO A 27 16.61 -0.79 -15.40
C PRO A 27 17.63 -0.58 -14.26
N VAL A 28 18.12 -1.68 -13.71
CA VAL A 28 19.23 -1.68 -12.75
C VAL A 28 20.49 -1.22 -13.47
N GLN A 29 21.15 -0.18 -12.93
CA GLN A 29 22.45 0.24 -13.42
C GLN A 29 23.59 -0.47 -12.68
N TYR A 30 23.54 -0.48 -11.36
CA TYR A 30 24.56 -1.11 -10.53
C TYR A 30 23.98 -1.57 -9.20
N VAL A 31 24.68 -2.53 -8.61
CA VAL A 31 24.40 -3.09 -7.28
C VAL A 31 25.68 -3.00 -6.48
N THR A 32 25.61 -2.36 -5.32
CA THR A 32 26.72 -2.33 -4.37
C THR A 32 26.36 -3.23 -3.21
N VAL A 33 27.16 -4.28 -2.99
CA VAL A 33 26.92 -5.26 -1.92
C VAL A 33 27.86 -4.97 -0.76
N TYR A 34 27.29 -4.82 0.42
CA TYR A 34 27.97 -4.70 1.71
C TYR A 34 27.77 -5.98 2.51
N ASN A 35 28.38 -6.06 3.70
CA ASN A 35 28.32 -7.27 4.52
C ASN A 35 26.91 -7.55 5.07
N ASP A 36 26.09 -6.52 5.24
CA ASP A 36 24.77 -6.56 5.89
C ASP A 36 23.62 -6.10 4.98
N ARG A 37 23.92 -5.49 3.83
CA ARG A 37 22.92 -4.94 2.90
C ARG A 37 23.42 -4.91 1.47
N ALA A 38 22.50 -4.69 0.53
CA ALA A 38 22.83 -4.35 -0.84
C ALA A 38 22.09 -3.07 -1.24
N GLU A 39 22.81 -2.14 -1.85
CA GLU A 39 22.25 -0.93 -2.43
C GLU A 39 22.05 -1.13 -3.93
N LEU A 40 20.83 -0.84 -4.38
CA LEU A 40 20.41 -1.00 -5.77
C LEU A 40 20.19 0.37 -6.39
N THR A 41 20.96 0.72 -7.43
CA THR A 41 20.70 1.94 -8.18
C THR A 41 20.04 1.63 -9.51
N ARG A 42 18.93 2.33 -9.78
CA ARG A 42 18.15 2.24 -11.01
C ARG A 42 18.11 3.60 -11.68
N LEU A 43 18.12 3.59 -13.01
CA LEU A 43 17.95 4.82 -13.79
C LEU A 43 16.47 5.05 -14.08
N VAL A 44 15.95 6.18 -13.62
CA VAL A 44 14.62 6.67 -13.99
C VAL A 44 14.75 7.61 -15.18
N ARG A 45 13.98 7.37 -16.24
CA ARG A 45 13.86 8.27 -17.40
C ARG A 45 12.41 8.68 -17.53
N TYR A 46 12.16 9.99 -17.55
CA TYR A 46 10.83 10.55 -17.76
C TYR A 46 10.92 11.69 -18.76
N HIS A 47 9.96 11.76 -19.67
CA HIS A 47 9.85 12.84 -20.64
C HIS A 47 8.82 13.85 -20.15
N PHE A 48 9.19 15.13 -20.11
CA PHE A 48 8.31 16.21 -19.73
C PHE A 48 7.80 16.91 -21.00
N ASP A 49 6.49 16.94 -21.20
CA ASP A 49 5.90 17.55 -22.39
C ASP A 49 6.00 19.08 -22.37
N ASN A 50 5.94 19.67 -21.17
CA ASN A 50 5.95 21.12 -20.96
C ASN A 50 6.79 21.51 -19.74
N GLU A 51 7.22 22.77 -19.67
CA GLU A 51 7.82 23.34 -18.47
C GLU A 51 6.78 23.45 -17.33
N GLY A 52 7.17 23.10 -16.10
CA GLY A 52 6.29 23.18 -14.94
C GLY A 52 6.70 22.27 -13.78
N THR A 53 5.82 22.17 -12.79
CA THR A 53 5.98 21.26 -11.65
C THR A 53 5.29 19.95 -11.94
N TYR A 54 6.00 18.85 -11.68
CA TYR A 54 5.50 17.49 -11.86
C TYR A 54 5.67 16.70 -10.57
N ASP A 55 4.67 15.88 -10.27
CA ASP A 55 4.76 14.87 -9.22
C ASP A 55 5.07 13.53 -9.88
N LEU A 56 6.25 12.98 -9.63
CA LEU A 56 6.63 11.67 -10.13
C LEU A 56 6.42 10.62 -9.03
N VAL A 57 5.52 9.68 -9.29
CA VAL A 57 5.17 8.59 -8.38
C VAL A 57 5.87 7.31 -8.84
N LEU A 58 6.93 6.94 -8.14
CA LEU A 58 7.65 5.69 -8.36
C LEU A 58 6.95 4.54 -7.62
N GLN A 59 6.48 3.53 -8.35
CA GLN A 59 5.75 2.40 -7.82
C GLN A 59 6.49 1.08 -8.00
N GLY A 60 6.09 0.05 -7.25
CA GLY A 60 6.65 -1.30 -7.41
C GLY A 60 8.03 -1.48 -6.78
N LEU A 61 8.40 -0.67 -5.80
CA LEU A 61 9.56 -0.92 -4.96
C LEU A 61 9.41 -2.28 -4.24
N SER A 62 10.54 -2.94 -3.95
CA SER A 62 10.51 -4.20 -3.21
C SER A 62 10.05 -3.95 -1.76
N SER A 63 9.26 -4.87 -1.21
CA SER A 63 8.85 -4.83 0.21
C SER A 63 10.02 -4.98 1.18
N CYS A 64 11.18 -5.43 0.69
CA CYS A 64 12.41 -5.57 1.48
C CYS A 64 13.27 -4.30 1.50
N VAL A 65 12.83 -3.20 0.86
CA VAL A 65 13.58 -1.94 0.87
C VAL A 65 13.49 -1.30 2.25
N ASP A 66 14.63 -0.93 2.82
CA ASP A 66 14.69 -0.12 4.02
C ASP A 66 14.29 1.33 3.69
N LEU A 67 13.27 1.83 4.39
CA LEU A 67 12.71 3.17 4.20
C LEU A 67 13.73 4.29 4.40
N THR A 68 14.70 4.06 5.28
CA THR A 68 15.74 5.04 5.59
C THR A 68 16.89 5.04 4.58
N SER A 69 16.88 4.10 3.63
CA SER A 69 17.92 3.90 2.63
C SER A 69 17.55 4.38 1.22
N PHE A 70 16.40 5.06 1.07
CA PHE A 70 15.97 5.55 -0.23
C PHE A 70 16.59 6.91 -0.55
N HIS A 71 17.41 6.93 -1.59
CA HIS A 71 18.05 8.14 -2.08
C HIS A 71 17.68 8.36 -3.54
N VAL A 72 17.06 9.51 -3.83
CA VAL A 72 16.85 9.97 -5.19
C VAL A 72 17.94 10.98 -5.51
N SER A 73 18.69 10.69 -6.56
CA SER A 73 19.69 11.60 -7.10
C SER A 73 19.49 11.71 -8.61
N GLY A 74 19.76 12.91 -9.13
CA GLY A 74 19.42 13.26 -10.51
C GLY A 74 18.95 14.71 -10.57
N GLY A 75 18.89 15.27 -11.78
CA GLY A 75 18.65 16.70 -11.96
C GLY A 75 19.94 17.52 -11.85
N THR A 76 21.00 17.12 -12.56
CA THR A 76 22.20 17.96 -12.70
C THR A 76 22.02 18.92 -13.87
N GLY A 77 21.31 20.04 -13.66
CA GLY A 77 21.35 21.19 -14.57
C GLY A 77 20.03 21.92 -14.79
N LYS A 78 19.98 22.73 -15.87
CA LYS A 78 18.84 23.60 -16.24
C LYS A 78 17.52 22.88 -16.54
N ALA A 79 17.53 21.55 -16.68
CA ALA A 79 16.40 20.78 -17.21
C ALA A 79 15.38 20.33 -16.14
N CYS A 80 15.82 20.11 -14.89
CA CYS A 80 14.95 19.60 -13.82
C CYS A 80 15.62 19.82 -12.46
N THR A 81 14.84 20.28 -11.48
CA THR A 81 15.25 20.39 -10.08
C THR A 81 14.30 19.55 -9.24
N ILE A 82 14.85 18.69 -8.40
CA ILE A 82 14.07 17.93 -7.41
C ILE A 82 13.71 18.89 -6.27
N LEU A 83 12.42 19.12 -6.05
CA LEU A 83 11.93 20.01 -4.99
C LEU A 83 11.74 19.28 -3.67
N GLU A 84 11.09 18.11 -3.72
CA GLU A 84 10.75 17.31 -2.55
C GLU A 84 10.80 15.83 -2.91
N VAL A 85 11.15 15.00 -1.93
CA VAL A 85 11.05 13.54 -2.02
C VAL A 85 10.29 13.07 -0.79
N SER A 86 9.17 12.40 -1.02
CA SER A 86 8.39 11.73 0.03
C SER A 86 8.24 10.25 -0.28
N TYR A 87 8.15 9.45 0.77
CA TYR A 87 7.96 8.01 0.66
C TYR A 87 6.65 7.61 1.33
N GLN A 88 5.87 6.76 0.67
CA GLN A 88 4.63 6.21 1.20
C GLN A 88 4.54 4.71 0.90
N THR A 89 4.41 3.88 1.94
CA THR A 89 3.99 2.48 1.78
C THR A 89 2.46 2.43 1.73
N ARG A 90 1.89 1.85 0.67
CA ARG A 90 0.48 1.47 0.62
C ARG A 90 0.39 -0.05 0.64
N TYR A 91 -0.25 -0.59 1.66
CA TYR A 91 -0.63 -1.99 1.66
C TYR A 91 -1.95 -2.08 0.90
N GLU A 92 -1.95 -2.71 -0.26
CA GLU A 92 -3.22 -3.18 -0.82
C GLU A 92 -3.66 -4.35 0.05
N ASP A 93 -4.76 -4.15 0.79
CA ASP A 93 -5.41 -5.24 1.49
C ASP A 93 -5.71 -6.33 0.47
N SER A 94 -4.93 -7.41 0.50
CA SER A 94 -5.11 -8.58 -0.37
C SER A 94 -6.35 -9.40 0.04
N SER A 95 -7.37 -8.75 0.61
CA SER A 95 -8.65 -9.35 0.95
C SER A 95 -9.42 -9.87 -0.27
N ALA A 96 -8.93 -9.62 -1.49
CA ALA A 96 -9.51 -10.09 -2.73
C ALA A 96 -8.88 -11.40 -3.31
N SER A 97 -7.82 -11.96 -2.72
CA SER A 97 -7.12 -13.13 -3.31
C SER A 97 -7.05 -14.39 -2.44
N LEU A 98 -7.70 -14.41 -1.27
CA LEU A 98 -7.91 -15.62 -0.48
C LEU A 98 -9.34 -15.67 0.06
N SER A 99 -10.34 -15.77 -0.83
CA SER A 99 -11.59 -16.43 -0.47
C SER A 99 -11.37 -17.95 -0.43
N ASP A 100 -10.38 -18.39 0.35
CA ASP A 100 -10.33 -19.76 0.81
C ASP A 100 -11.27 -19.77 2.02
N THR A 101 -12.57 -19.95 1.79
CA THR A 101 -13.59 -20.04 2.85
C THR A 101 -13.45 -21.32 3.67
N THR A 102 -12.53 -22.20 3.27
CA THR A 102 -12.23 -23.48 3.92
C THR A 102 -12.04 -23.40 5.44
N PRO A 103 -11.39 -22.38 6.06
CA PRO A 103 -11.27 -22.32 7.51
C PRO A 103 -12.58 -21.85 8.18
N LEU A 104 -13.36 -21.01 7.51
CA LEU A 104 -14.59 -20.44 8.06
C LEU A 104 -15.74 -21.45 7.99
N ASP A 105 -15.82 -22.22 6.90
CA ASP A 105 -16.75 -23.34 6.75
C ASP A 105 -16.42 -24.47 7.75
N GLN A 106 -15.13 -24.73 8.02
CA GLN A 106 -14.70 -25.68 9.05
C GLN A 106 -15.07 -25.21 10.46
N LEU A 107 -14.87 -23.93 10.76
CA LEU A 107 -15.27 -23.35 12.05
C LEU A 107 -16.79 -23.38 12.23
N GLN A 108 -17.56 -23.07 11.19
CA GLN A 108 -19.02 -23.15 11.22
C GLN A 108 -19.49 -24.59 11.49
N THR A 109 -18.88 -25.57 10.82
CA THR A 109 -19.19 -27.00 11.02
C THR A 109 -18.87 -27.44 12.44
N GLN A 110 -17.74 -27.00 13.01
CA GLN A 110 -17.41 -27.31 14.41
C GLN A 110 -18.40 -26.67 15.39
N LEU A 111 -18.88 -25.45 15.09
CA LEU A 111 -19.86 -24.75 15.91
C LEU A 111 -21.20 -25.50 15.93
N ASP A 112 -21.64 -25.99 14.78
CA ASP A 112 -22.87 -26.78 14.66
C ASP A 112 -22.77 -28.12 15.40
N VAL A 113 -21.62 -28.80 15.35
CA VAL A 113 -21.37 -30.05 16.11
C VAL A 113 -21.40 -29.80 17.61
N VAL A 114 -20.67 -28.79 18.08
CA VAL A 114 -20.63 -28.46 19.51
C VAL A 114 -22.00 -28.04 20.02
N GLN A 115 -22.78 -27.31 19.21
CA GLN A 115 -24.14 -26.93 19.59
C GLN A 115 -25.06 -28.16 19.74
N ALA A 116 -24.93 -29.15 18.84
CA ALA A 116 -25.69 -30.39 18.93
C ALA A 116 -25.34 -31.18 20.21
N ASP A 117 -24.06 -31.26 20.57
CA ASP A 117 -23.60 -31.93 21.81
C ASP A 117 -24.14 -31.21 23.07
N VAL A 118 -24.16 -29.87 23.06
CA VAL A 118 -24.74 -29.07 24.15
C VAL A 118 -26.24 -29.33 24.30
N ASP A 119 -26.96 -29.41 23.19
CA ASP A 119 -28.39 -29.67 23.19
C ASP A 119 -28.70 -31.08 23.70
N GLU A 120 -27.91 -32.09 23.29
CA GLU A 120 -28.03 -33.47 23.77
C GLU A 120 -27.81 -33.56 25.29
N HIS A 121 -26.72 -32.99 25.79
CA HIS A 121 -26.44 -33.00 27.23
C HIS A 121 -27.49 -32.23 28.04
N THR A 122 -28.04 -31.16 27.49
CA THR A 122 -29.13 -30.41 28.13
C THR A 122 -30.38 -31.26 28.26
N GLN A 123 -30.76 -32.01 27.21
CA GLN A 123 -31.89 -32.93 27.27
C GLN A 123 -31.67 -34.07 28.26
N GLU A 124 -30.45 -34.61 28.33
CA GLU A 124 -30.11 -35.65 29.29
C GLU A 124 -30.22 -35.15 30.74
N LEU A 125 -29.71 -33.95 31.02
CA LEU A 125 -29.84 -33.32 32.33
C LEU A 125 -31.30 -33.10 32.73
N ASP A 126 -32.15 -32.66 31.81
CA ASP A 126 -33.57 -32.47 32.08
C ASP A 126 -34.30 -33.79 32.32
N ARG A 127 -33.94 -34.85 31.59
CA ARG A 127 -34.45 -36.20 31.85
C ARG A 127 -34.03 -36.71 33.23
N LEU A 128 -32.76 -36.56 33.60
CA LEU A 128 -32.25 -36.99 34.90
C LEU A 128 -32.89 -36.21 36.06
N LYS A 129 -33.12 -34.90 35.91
CA LYS A 129 -33.85 -34.09 36.90
C LYS A 129 -35.27 -34.62 37.13
N LYS A 130 -36.00 -34.96 36.06
CA LYS A 130 -37.35 -35.52 36.14
C LYS A 130 -37.40 -36.89 36.83
N GLN A 131 -36.35 -37.70 36.74
CA GLN A 131 -36.29 -39.00 37.43
C GLN A 131 -35.96 -38.88 38.93
N ARG A 132 -35.46 -37.71 39.35
CA ARG A 132 -35.00 -37.44 40.72
C ARG A 132 -36.04 -36.69 41.58
N THR A 133 -37.19 -36.37 40.99
CA THR A 133 -38.35 -35.72 41.63
C THR A 133 -39.49 -36.72 41.70
#